data_AF-A0A662SYV3-F1
#
_entry.id   AF-A0A662SYV3-F1
#
_cell.length_a   1.000
_cell.length_b   1.000
_cell.length_c   1.000
_cell.angle_alpha   90.00
_cell.angle_beta   90.00
_cell.angle_gamma   90.00
#
_symmetry.space_group_name_H-M   'P 1'
#
loop_
_entity.id
_entity.type
_entity.pdbx_description
1 polymer ?
#
loop_
_entity_poly.entity_id
_entity_poly.type
_entity_poly.pdbx_seq_one_letter_code
_entity_poly.pdbx_strand_id
1 'polypeptide(L)' 'MSGILLSDKILEELKAKAPTAKVWKIFYPMREEEPIKVSIIPGTAKTPIEFEIEGKKVEVVEEERPRRG' A
#
# COMPACT_ATOMS: atom_id res chain seq x y z
N MET A 1 1.99 -25.12 5.69
CA MET A 1 2.55 -23.78 5.88
C MET A 1 1.63 -22.80 5.18
N SER A 2 0.79 -22.09 5.93
CA SER A 2 0.03 -20.97 5.38
C SER A 2 1.04 -19.84 5.12
N GLY A 3 1.48 -19.71 3.87
CA GLY A 3 2.28 -18.57 3.45
C GLY A 3 1.46 -17.30 3.66
N ILE A 4 1.99 -16.35 4.43
CA ILE A 4 1.39 -15.04 4.61
C ILE A 4 1.37 -14.36 3.24
N LEU A 5 0.21 -13.83 2.83
CA LEU A 5 0.06 -13.16 1.55
C LEU A 5 0.91 -11.88 1.55
N LEU A 6 1.53 -11.56 0.42
CA LEU A 6 2.32 -10.32 0.27
C LEU A 6 1.50 -9.07 0.68
N SER A 7 0.19 -9.07 0.43
CA SER A 7 -0.73 -8.03 0.87
C SER A 7 -0.70 -7.81 2.39
N ASP A 8 -0.68 -8.88 3.18
CA ASP A 8 -0.68 -8.78 4.64
C ASP A 8 0.64 -8.15 5.13
N LYS A 9 1.77 -8.55 4.53
CA LYS A 9 3.09 -7.98 4.85
C LYS A 9 3.14 -6.48 4.54
N ILE A 10 2.58 -6.07 3.40
CA ILE A 10 2.46 -4.65 3.03
C ILE A 10 1.63 -3.88 4.06
N LEU A 11 0.50 -4.46 4.50
CA LEU A 11 -0.37 -3.83 5.49
C LEU A 11 0.30 -3.73 6.86
N GLU A 12 1.04 -4.75 7.29
CA GLU A 12 1.78 -4.75 8.55
C GLU A 12 2.88 -3.68 8.55
N GLU A 13 3.70 -3.62 7.51
CA GLU A 13 4.76 -2.63 7.37
C GLU A 13 4.20 -1.20 7.29
N LEU A 14 3.12 -1.01 6.52
CA LEU A 14 2.44 0.28 6.45
C LEU A 14 1.86 0.69 7.81
N LYS A 15 1.29 -0.25 8.57
CA LYS A 15 0.77 0.02 9.91
C LYS A 15 1.88 0.42 10.88
N ALA A 16 3.09 -0.13 10.73
CA ALA A 16 4.24 0.26 11.54
C ALA A 16 4.70 1.69 11.23
N LYS A 17 4.74 2.09 9.95
CA LYS A 17 5.19 3.42 9.51
C LYS A 17 4.12 4.51 9.65
N ALA A 18 2.87 4.16 9.37
CA ALA A 18 1.73 5.06 9.34
C ALA A 18 0.49 4.36 9.95
N PRO A 19 0.41 4.26 11.28
CA PRO A 19 -0.65 3.51 11.96
C PRO A 19 -2.05 4.06 11.71
N THR A 20 -2.16 5.33 11.31
CA THR A 20 -3.43 5.99 10.99
C THR A 20 -3.85 5.83 9.53
N ALA A 21 -2.96 5.33 8.66
CA ALA A 21 -3.24 5.14 7.24
C ALA A 21 -4.39 4.17 7.01
N LYS A 22 -5.40 4.59 6.24
CA LYS A 22 -6.50 3.72 5.85
C LYS A 22 -6.34 3.32 4.39
N VAL A 23 -5.87 2.10 4.15
CA VAL A 23 -5.75 1.53 2.80
C VAL A 23 -7.12 1.19 2.25
N TRP A 24 -7.36 1.52 0.98
CA TRP A 24 -8.58 1.10 0.27
C TRP A 24 -8.31 0.35 -1.03
N LYS A 25 -7.07 0.37 -1.53
CA LYS A 25 -6.66 -0.29 -2.77
C LYS A 25 -5.17 -0.61 -2.71
N ILE A 26 -4.82 -1.82 -3.16
CA ILE A 26 -3.44 -2.21 -3.45
C ILE A 26 -3.42 -2.64 -4.91
N PHE A 27 -2.60 -1.99 -5.71
CA PHE A 27 -2.43 -2.27 -7.13
C PHE A 27 -1.08 -2.95 -7.34
N TYR A 28 -1.13 -4.17 -7.87
CA TYR A 28 0.03 -4.94 -8.28
C TYR A 28 0.27 -4.71 -9.77
N PRO A 29 1.34 -3.98 -10.16
CA PRO A 29 1.63 -3.78 -11.57
C PRO A 29 2.01 -5.11 -12.24
N MET A 30 1.79 -5.18 -13.56
CA MET A 30 2.17 -6.35 -14.36
C MET A 30 3.67 -6.43 -14.61
N ARG A 31 4.37 -5.29 -14.58
CA ARG A 31 5.83 -5.22 -14.75
C ARG A 31 6.51 -5.32 -13.39
N GLU A 32 7.50 -6.19 -13.28
CA GLU A 32 8.22 -6.42 -12.02
C GLU A 32 9.04 -5.20 -11.56
N GLU A 33 9.46 -4.34 -12.49
CA GLU A 33 10.22 -3.12 -12.21
C GLU A 33 9.35 -1.98 -11.65
N GLU A 34 8.03 -2.06 -11.83
CA GLU A 34 7.10 -1.05 -11.33
C GLU A 34 6.78 -1.28 -9.85
N PRO A 35 6.69 -0.21 -9.03
CA PRO A 35 6.36 -0.36 -7.63
C PRO A 35 4.90 -0.80 -7.44
N ILE A 36 4.66 -1.63 -6.42
CA ILE A 36 3.31 -1.90 -5.93
C ILE A 36 2.74 -0.58 -5.39
N LYS A 37 1.57 -0.18 -5.88
CA LYS A 37 0.93 1.07 -5.43
C LYS A 37 -0.10 0.78 -4.37
N VAL A 38 0.03 1.43 -3.22
CA VAL A 38 -0.93 1.35 -2.12
C VAL A 38 -1.64 2.69 -2.01
N SER A 39 -2.95 2.67 -2.19
CA SER A 39 -3.77 3.87 -2.11
C SER A 39 -4.41 3.97 -0.74
N ILE A 40 -4.16 5.08 -0.07
CA ILE A 40 -4.77 5.40 1.22
C ILE A 40 -5.83 6.50 1.06
N ILE A 41 -6.77 6.54 2.01
CA ILE A 41 -7.75 7.62 2.09
C ILE A 41 -7.00 8.93 2.38
N PRO A 42 -7.26 10.02 1.63
CA PRO A 42 -6.61 11.31 1.86
C PRO A 42 -6.76 11.80 3.30
N GLY A 43 -5.69 12.36 3.86
CA GLY A 43 -5.66 12.90 5.23
C GLY A 43 -5.58 11.84 6.33
N THR A 44 -5.48 10.55 6.00
CA THR A 44 -5.33 9.49 7.01
C THR A 44 -3.87 9.25 7.42
N ALA A 45 -2.90 9.59 6.57
CA ALA A 45 -1.48 9.60 6.91
C ALA A 45 -0.72 10.60 6.04
N LYS A 46 0.49 10.98 6.46
CA LYS A 46 1.37 11.82 5.65
C LYS A 46 2.05 10.99 4.56
N THR A 47 1.89 11.40 3.31
CA THR A 47 2.57 10.84 2.12
C THR A 47 3.64 11.80 1.60
N PRO A 48 4.61 11.35 0.78
CA PRO A 48 4.81 9.98 0.28
C PRO A 48 5.39 9.04 1.35
N ILE A 49 5.00 7.76 1.28
CA ILE A 49 5.65 6.68 2.05
C ILE A 49 6.12 5.65 1.03
N GLU A 50 7.39 5.30 1.10
CA GLU A 50 7.99 4.28 0.25
C GLU A 50 8.72 3.25 1.12
N PHE A 51 8.63 1.99 0.74
CA PHE A 51 9.36 0.90 1.38
C PHE A 51 9.53 -0.28 0.44
N GLU A 52 10.35 -1.25 0.85
CA GLU A 52 10.63 -2.46 0.09
C GLU A 52 10.23 -3.69 0.89
N ILE A 53 9.54 -4.63 0.25
CA ILE A 53 9.18 -5.94 0.82
C ILE A 53 9.47 -7.01 -0.21
N GLU A 54 10.22 -8.05 0.18
CA GLU A 54 10.55 -9.19 -0.69
C GLU A 54 11.18 -8.79 -2.03
N GLY A 55 12.02 -7.75 -2.04
CA GLY A 55 12.65 -7.24 -3.26
C GLY A 55 11.73 -6.39 -4.14
N LYS A 56 10.49 -6.12 -3.71
CA LYS A 56 9.52 -5.28 -4.42
C LYS A 56 9.39 -3.93 -3.74
N LYS A 57 9.48 -2.86 -4.54
CA LYS A 57 9.19 -1.51 -4.08
C LYS A 57 7.69 -1.32 -3.90
N VAL A 58 7.31 -0.62 -2.84
CA VAL A 58 5.95 -0.25 -2.51
C VAL A 58 5.88 1.26 -2.36
N GLU A 59 4.98 1.88 -3.11
CA GLU A 59 4.74 3.32 -3.10
C GLU A 59 3.33 3.58 -2.54
N VAL A 60 3.24 4.39 -1.49
CA VAL A 60 1.97 4.74 -0.86
C VAL A 60 1.59 6.17 -1.18
N VAL A 61 0.42 6.32 -1.78
CA VAL A 61 -0.13 7.60 -2.24
C VAL A 61 -1.55 7.81 -1.73
N GLU A 62 -1.95 9.07 -1.59
CA GLU A 62 -3.34 9.42 -1.36
C GLU A 62 -4.13 9.30 -2.66
N GLU A 63 -5.24 8.57 -2.65
CA GLU A 63 -6.15 8.46 -3.80
C GLU A 63 -7.59 8.54 -3.29
N GLU A 64 -8.44 9.37 -3.90
CA GLU A 64 -9.86 9.40 -3.55
C GLU A 64 -10.55 8.09 -3.98
N ARG A 65 -11.27 7.47 -3.05
CA ARG A 65 -12.12 6.33 -3.40
C ARG A 65 -13.27 6.82 -4.29
N PRO A 66 -13.53 6.19 -5.46
CA PRO A 66 -14.63 6.60 -6.31
C PRO A 66 -15.96 6.56 -5.55
N ARG A 67 -16.73 7.65 -5.62
CA ARG A 67 -18.08 7.71 -5.07
C ARG A 67 -18.95 6.75 -5.87
N ARG A 68 -19.40 5.66 -5.25
CA ARG A 68 -20.45 4.81 -5.84
C ARG A 68 -21.74 5.64 -5.82
N GLY A 69 -22.15 6.12 -6.99
CA GLY A 69 -23.49 6.70 -7.21
C GLY A 69 -24.55 5.62 -7.34
#